data_AF-A0A7V4YUT2-F1
#
_entry.id   AF-A0A7V4YUT2-F1
#
_cell.length_a   1.000
_cell.length_b   1.000
_cell.length_c   1.000
_cell.angle_alpha   90.00
_cell.angle_beta   90.00
_cell.angle_gamma   90.00
#
_symmetry.space_group_name_H-M   'P 1'
#
loop_
_entity.id
_entity.type
_entity.pdbx_description
1 polymer ?
#
loop_
_entity_poly.entity_id
_entity_poly.type
_entity_poly.pdbx_seq_one_letter_code
_entity_poly.pdbx_strand_id
1 'polypeptide(L)'
;MKTSTLRLVNIGLLLAFSICYLEWGGGNSSFIFQAEYELFKKTDNLLSSLTHPLILAGLAGQILLLYSIFSKKPKKMLNTIGILILSPVVLLAFLAGALSLNFKMIAASLPFIILAVVYFLKYRKQAPTS
;
A
#
# COMPACT_ATOMS: atom_id res chain seq x y z
N MET A 1 3.61 -10.31 -21.24
CA MET A 1 3.31 -8.97 -20.66
C MET A 1 4.32 -7.96 -21.19
N LYS A 2 3.92 -6.75 -21.60
CA LYS A 2 4.90 -5.65 -21.67
C LYS A 2 5.24 -5.27 -20.24
N THR A 3 6.37 -5.77 -19.75
CA THR A 3 6.87 -5.60 -18.39
C THR A 3 6.78 -4.15 -17.89
N SER A 4 6.93 -3.19 -18.80
CA SER A 4 6.85 -1.75 -18.54
C SER A 4 5.51 -1.28 -17.96
N THR A 5 4.36 -1.80 -18.42
CA THR A 5 3.05 -1.32 -17.94
C THR A 5 2.77 -1.76 -16.50
N LEU A 6 3.12 -2.99 -16.13
CA LEU A 6 2.97 -3.46 -14.75
C LEU A 6 3.83 -2.66 -13.79
N ARG A 7 5.08 -2.35 -14.17
CA ARG A 7 5.97 -1.52 -13.35
C ARG A 7 5.38 -0.14 -13.09
N LEU A 8 4.79 0.50 -14.09
CA LEU A 8 4.13 1.80 -13.92
C LEU A 8 2.94 1.72 -12.96
N VAL A 9 2.12 0.66 -13.05
CA VAL A 9 1.02 0.44 -12.11
C VAL A 9 1.55 0.25 -10.68
N ASN A 10 2.64 -0.51 -10.50
CA ASN A 10 3.24 -0.73 -9.19
C ASN A 10 3.85 0.54 -8.59
N ILE A 11 4.52 1.37 -9.41
CA ILE A 11 5.02 2.68 -8.98
C ILE A 11 3.84 3.55 -8.53
N GLY A 12 2.78 3.60 -9.33
CA GLY A 12 1.55 4.30 -8.96
C GLY A 12 0.94 3.80 -7.65
N LEU A 13 0.87 2.48 -7.46
CA LEU A 13 0.36 1.86 -6.23
C LEU A 13 1.21 2.19 -5.00
N LEU A 14 2.54 2.19 -5.13
CA LEU A 14 3.43 2.59 -4.04
C LEU A 14 3.24 4.06 -3.67
N LEU A 15 3.25 4.95 -4.66
CA LEU A 15 3.05 6.38 -4.41
C LEU A 15 1.67 6.64 -3.81
N ALA A 16 0.63 6.01 -4.35
CA ALA A 16 -0.73 6.12 -3.85
C ALA A 16 -0.88 5.59 -2.40
N PHE A 17 -0.19 4.50 -2.07
CA PHE A 17 -0.14 3.99 -0.70
C PHE A 17 0.59 4.97 0.23
N SER A 18 1.77 5.46 -0.17
CA SER A 18 2.57 6.39 0.64
C SER A 18 1.84 7.70 0.95
N ILE A 19 1.01 8.21 0.03
CA ILE A 19 0.19 9.41 0.26
C ILE A 19 -1.14 9.14 0.96
N CYS A 20 -1.45 7.90 1.34
CA CYS A 20 -2.62 7.64 2.17
C CYS A 20 -2.47 8.42 3.49
N TYR A 21 -3.55 9.09 3.88
CA TYR A 21 -3.59 9.93 5.06
C TYR A 21 -4.37 9.22 6.16
N LEU A 22 -3.82 9.25 7.38
CA LEU A 22 -4.41 8.64 8.56
C LEU A 22 -4.54 9.71 9.65
N GLU A 23 -5.74 9.82 10.21
CA GLU A 23 -6.00 10.53 11.45
C GLU A 23 -6.36 9.52 12.54
N TRP A 24 -5.86 9.75 13.75
CA TRP A 24 -6.17 8.93 14.93
C TRP A 24 -6.22 9.80 16.19
N GLY A 25 -6.54 9.18 17.33
CA GLY A 25 -6.85 9.87 18.58
C GLY A 25 -5.81 10.91 19.02
N GLY A 26 -6.29 11.95 19.71
CA GLY A 26 -5.46 13.03 20.24
C GLY A 26 -5.09 14.11 19.22
N GLY A 27 -5.84 14.24 18.11
CA GLY A 27 -5.55 15.21 17.06
C GLY A 27 -4.31 14.85 16.22
N ASN A 28 -3.86 13.60 16.31
CA ASN A 28 -2.70 13.12 15.57
C ASN A 28 -3.12 12.76 14.15
N SER A 29 -2.24 13.12 13.21
CA SER A 29 -2.44 12.81 11.81
C SER A 29 -1.13 12.71 11.09
N SER A 30 -1.06 11.84 10.09
CA SER A 30 0.10 11.78 9.21
C SER A 30 -0.23 11.10 7.89
N PHE A 31 0.59 11.38 6.89
CA PHE A 31 0.67 10.51 5.72
C PHE A 31 1.47 9.25 6.07
N ILE A 32 1.20 8.15 5.37
CA ILE A 32 1.92 6.88 5.58
C ILE A 32 3.44 7.07 5.45
N PHE A 33 3.93 7.83 4.45
CA PHE A 33 5.37 8.08 4.31
C PHE A 33 5.96 8.85 5.50
N GLN A 34 5.19 9.72 6.14
CA GLN A 34 5.62 10.46 7.34
C GLN A 34 5.68 9.52 8.54
N ALA A 35 4.65 8.68 8.70
CA ALA A 35 4.63 7.66 9.75
C ALA A 35 5.81 6.68 9.62
N GLU A 36 6.13 6.25 8.39
CA GLU A 36 7.28 5.39 8.09
C GLU A 36 8.60 6.10 8.41
N TYR A 37 8.75 7.37 8.01
CA TYR A 37 9.94 8.15 8.33
C TYR A 37 10.15 8.28 9.85
N GLU A 38 9.08 8.58 10.59
CA GLU A 38 9.14 8.65 12.05
C GLU A 38 9.46 7.31 12.70
N LEU A 39 8.89 6.22 12.18
CA LEU A 39 9.16 4.85 12.60
C LEU A 39 10.65 4.52 12.47
N PHE A 40 11.25 4.80 11.32
CA PHE A 40 12.67 4.52 11.08
C PHE A 40 13.60 5.50 11.82
N LYS A 41 13.15 6.70 12.15
CA LYS A 41 13.91 7.66 12.95
C LYS A 41 13.96 7.27 14.43
N LYS A 42 12.91 6.62 14.96
CA LYS A 42 12.84 6.16 16.36
C LYS A 42 13.34 4.72 16.48
N THR A 43 14.66 4.51 16.32
CA THR A 43 15.30 3.19 16.33
C THR A 43 15.12 2.40 17.63
N ASP A 44 15.04 3.09 18.77
CA ASP A 44 14.97 2.44 20.10
C ASP A 44 13.66 1.66 20.31
N ASN A 45 12.60 1.99 19.58
CA ASN A 45 11.27 1.35 19.67
C ASN A 45 10.87 0.64 18.37
N LEU A 46 11.80 0.45 17.44
CA LEU A 46 11.49 -0.09 16.11
C LEU A 46 10.93 -1.52 16.20
N LEU A 47 11.59 -2.41 16.96
CA LEU A 47 11.13 -3.80 17.13
C LEU A 47 9.73 -3.87 17.74
N SER A 48 9.44 -3.04 18.74
CA SER A 48 8.11 -2.95 19.34
C SER A 48 7.06 -2.49 18.33
N SER A 49 7.38 -1.48 17.52
CA SER A 49 6.47 -0.93 16.52
C SER A 49 6.20 -1.91 15.37
N LEU A 50 7.20 -2.74 14.99
CA LEU A 50 7.06 -3.79 13.97
C LEU A 50 6.17 -4.96 14.40
N THR A 51 5.82 -5.06 15.70
CA THR A 51 4.83 -6.04 16.16
C THR A 51 3.40 -5.65 15.78
N HIS A 52 3.16 -4.37 15.46
CA HIS A 52 1.82 -3.92 15.09
C HIS A 52 1.45 -4.48 13.70
N PRO A 53 0.39 -5.30 13.58
CA PRO A 53 0.08 -6.03 12.33
C PRO A 53 -0.08 -5.12 11.12
N LEU A 54 -0.65 -3.91 11.33
CA LEU A 54 -0.88 -2.94 10.26
C LEU A 54 0.43 -2.33 9.72
N ILE A 55 1.40 -2.08 10.59
CA ILE A 55 2.72 -1.54 10.21
C ILE A 55 3.49 -2.62 9.45
N LEU A 56 3.51 -3.84 9.99
CA LEU A 56 4.15 -4.97 9.34
C LEU A 56 3.55 -5.27 7.97
N ALA A 57 2.22 -5.24 7.85
CA ALA A 57 1.53 -5.40 6.56
C ALA A 57 1.89 -4.29 5.58
N GLY A 58 1.87 -3.02 6.01
CA GLY A 58 2.27 -1.87 5.18
C GLY A 58 3.67 -2.03 4.59
N LEU A 59 4.66 -2.29 5.45
CA LEU A 59 6.04 -2.47 5.03
C LEU A 59 6.23 -3.71 4.15
N ALA A 60 5.65 -4.85 4.52
CA ALA A 60 5.76 -6.09 3.75
C ALA A 60 5.16 -5.94 2.34
N GLY A 61 3.99 -5.32 2.25
CA GLY A 61 3.32 -5.07 0.97
C GLY A 61 4.12 -4.11 0.08
N GLN A 62 4.68 -3.03 0.64
CA GLN A 62 5.55 -2.12 -0.08
C GLN A 62 6.82 -2.80 -0.60
N ILE A 63 7.48 -3.63 0.23
CA ILE A 63 8.68 -4.38 -0.17
C ILE A 63 8.37 -5.31 -1.36
N LEU A 64 7.22 -5.99 -1.35
CA LEU A 64 6.81 -6.87 -2.47
C LEU A 64 6.55 -6.09 -3.77
N LEU A 65 5.94 -4.91 -3.68
CA LEU A 65 5.73 -4.03 -4.85
C LEU A 65 7.04 -3.46 -5.36
N LEU A 66 7.92 -2.99 -4.47
CA LEU A 66 9.28 -2.52 -4.79
C LEU A 66 10.09 -3.61 -5.50
N TYR A 67 10.10 -4.82 -4.93
CA TYR A 67 10.76 -5.97 -5.55
C TYR A 67 10.22 -6.23 -6.96
N SER A 68 8.91 -6.13 -7.16
CA SER A 68 8.28 -6.30 -8.47
C SER A 68 8.67 -5.21 -9.47
N ILE A 69 8.93 -3.98 -9.03
CA ILE A 69 9.38 -2.88 -9.90
C ILE A 69 10.79 -3.15 -10.43
N PHE A 70 11.72 -3.53 -9.55
CA PHE A 70 13.13 -3.75 -9.90
C PHE A 70 13.42 -5.12 -10.50
N SER A 71 12.49 -6.07 -10.40
CA SER A 71 12.65 -7.42 -10.97
C SER A 71 12.75 -7.39 -12.50
N LYS A 72 13.74 -8.11 -13.06
CA LYS A 72 13.88 -8.31 -14.52
C LYS A 72 12.63 -8.96 -15.13
N LYS A 73 12.05 -9.94 -14.43
CA LYS A 73 10.78 -10.62 -14.77
C LYS A 73 9.86 -10.57 -13.54
N PRO A 74 9.02 -9.53 -13.39
CA PRO A 74 8.13 -9.43 -12.24
C PRO A 74 7.17 -10.63 -12.18
N LYS A 75 7.17 -11.33 -11.04
CA LYS A 75 6.24 -12.44 -10.80
C LYS A 75 4.88 -11.86 -10.43
N LYS A 76 3.87 -12.10 -11.28
CA LYS A 76 2.49 -11.64 -11.06
C LYS A 76 1.94 -12.05 -9.68
N MET A 77 2.27 -13.26 -9.22
CA MET A 77 1.86 -13.74 -7.90
C MET A 77 2.36 -12.85 -6.76
N LEU A 78 3.66 -12.50 -6.76
CA LEU A 78 4.23 -11.61 -5.74
C LEU A 78 3.59 -10.24 -5.77
N ASN A 79 3.30 -9.72 -6.97
CA ASN A 79 2.62 -8.45 -7.12
C ASN A 79 1.21 -8.47 -6.54
N THR A 80 0.44 -9.51 -6.87
CA THR A 80 -0.90 -9.71 -6.34
C THR A 80 -0.89 -9.83 -4.82
N ILE A 81 0.06 -10.57 -4.24
CA ILE A 81 0.21 -10.69 -2.79
C ILE A 81 0.52 -9.32 -2.18
N GLY A 82 1.44 -8.55 -2.75
CA GLY A 82 1.74 -7.19 -2.29
C GLY A 82 0.50 -6.29 -2.26
N ILE A 83 -0.28 -6.28 -3.35
CA ILE A 83 -1.52 -5.51 -3.43
C ILE A 83 -2.55 -5.99 -2.40
N LEU A 84 -2.71 -7.32 -2.25
CA LEU A 84 -3.66 -7.90 -1.30
C LEU A 84 -3.27 -7.63 0.17
N ILE A 85 -1.98 -7.51 0.49
CA ILE A 85 -1.52 -7.15 1.83
C ILE A 85 -1.78 -5.66 2.11
N LEU A 86 -1.53 -4.78 1.14
CA LEU A 86 -1.76 -3.33 1.30
C LEU A 86 -3.25 -2.96 1.27
N SER A 87 -4.08 -3.73 0.57
CA SER A 87 -5.51 -3.41 0.39
C SER A 87 -6.28 -3.29 1.72
N PRO A 88 -6.17 -4.23 2.68
CA PRO A 88 -6.78 -4.07 4.00
C PRO A 88 -6.35 -2.80 4.72
N VAL A 89 -5.06 -2.41 4.63
CA VAL A 89 -4.55 -1.20 5.28
C VAL A 89 -5.26 0.04 4.73
N VAL A 90 -5.34 0.15 3.40
CA VAL A 90 -6.00 1.29 2.74
C VAL A 90 -7.51 1.26 2.89
N LEU A 91 -8.14 0.09 2.84
CA LEU A 91 -9.59 -0.04 3.01
C LEU A 91 -10.02 0.30 4.45
N LEU A 92 -9.21 -0.02 5.46
CA LEU A 92 -9.43 0.42 6.83
C LEU A 92 -9.28 1.94 6.95
N ALA A 93 -8.27 2.54 6.31
CA ALA A 93 -8.12 4.00 6.26
C ALA A 93 -9.32 4.68 5.59
N PHE A 94 -9.76 4.15 4.44
CA PHE A 94 -10.93 4.63 3.73
C PHE A 94 -12.21 4.50 4.58
N LEU A 95 -12.41 3.35 5.22
CA LEU A 95 -13.57 3.10 6.08
C LEU A 95 -13.57 4.03 7.31
N ALA A 96 -12.43 4.20 7.98
CA ALA A 96 -12.28 5.14 9.08
C ALA A 96 -12.57 6.57 8.62
N GLY A 97 -12.10 6.97 7.44
CA GLY A 97 -12.43 8.25 6.82
C GLY A 97 -13.92 8.41 6.55
N ALA A 98 -14.58 7.38 6.00
CA ALA A 98 -16.02 7.39 5.74
C ALA A 98 -16.85 7.51 7.02
N LEU A 99 -16.51 6.73 8.06
CA LEU A 99 -17.21 6.73 9.34
C LEU A 99 -17.02 8.04 10.12
N SER A 100 -15.87 8.70 9.95
CA SER A 100 -15.57 10.00 10.58
C SER A 100 -15.93 11.21 9.71
N LEU A 101 -16.47 10.99 8.50
CA LEU A 101 -16.67 12.03 7.48
C LEU A 101 -15.38 12.83 7.16
N ASN A 102 -14.22 12.19 7.30
CA ASN A 102 -12.94 12.77 6.97
C ASN A 102 -12.64 12.64 5.47
N PHE A 103 -12.97 13.69 4.72
CA PHE A 103 -12.73 13.75 3.28
C PHE A 103 -11.25 13.66 2.88
N LYS A 104 -10.31 14.07 3.75
CA LYS A 104 -8.88 13.94 3.46
C LYS A 104 -8.45 12.47 3.43
N MET A 105 -8.87 11.69 4.42
CA MET A 105 -8.58 10.24 4.47
C MET A 105 -9.21 9.49 3.30
N ILE A 106 -10.47 9.81 2.97
CA ILE A 106 -11.20 9.25 1.83
C ILE A 106 -10.45 9.58 0.52
N ALA A 107 -10.22 10.86 0.25
CA ALA A 107 -9.58 11.32 -0.98
C ALA A 107 -8.16 10.76 -1.14
N ALA A 108 -7.39 10.68 -0.05
CA ALA A 108 -6.03 10.15 -0.05
C ALA A 108 -5.98 8.63 -0.33
N SER A 109 -7.03 7.89 0.05
CA SER A 109 -7.12 6.44 -0.13
C SER A 109 -7.63 6.04 -1.53
N LEU A 110 -8.39 6.92 -2.20
CA LEU A 110 -8.98 6.64 -3.52
C LEU A 110 -7.95 6.30 -4.62
N PRO A 111 -6.81 7.02 -4.77
CA PRO A 111 -5.83 6.68 -5.80
C PRO A 111 -5.35 5.23 -5.72
N PHE A 112 -5.12 4.72 -4.51
CA PHE A 112 -4.69 3.34 -4.33
C PHE A 112 -5.81 2.36 -4.69
N ILE A 113 -7.04 2.61 -4.20
CA ILE A 113 -8.20 1.77 -4.49
C ILE A 113 -8.46 1.68 -6.00
N ILE A 114 -8.44 2.81 -6.70
CA ILE A 114 -8.65 2.86 -8.15
C ILE A 114 -7.57 2.05 -8.87
N LEU A 115 -6.29 2.24 -8.53
CA LEU A 115 -5.20 1.50 -9.15
C LEU A 115 -5.25 0.00 -8.84
N ALA A 116 -5.65 -0.39 -7.63
CA ALA A 116 -5.82 -1.78 -7.24
C ALA A 116 -6.96 -2.44 -8.04
N VAL A 117 -8.10 -1.75 -8.19
CA VAL A 117 -9.22 -2.23 -9.01
C VAL A 117 -8.80 -2.34 -10.48
N VAL A 118 -8.16 -1.32 -11.05
CA VAL A 118 -7.63 -1.37 -12.42
C VAL A 118 -6.66 -2.54 -12.61
N TYR A 119 -5.79 -2.79 -11.62
CA TYR A 119 -4.89 -3.93 -11.64
C TYR A 119 -5.67 -5.26 -11.73
N PHE A 120 -6.65 -5.47 -10.87
CA PHE A 120 -7.41 -6.72 -10.87
C PHE A 120 -8.29 -6.88 -12.12
N LEU A 121 -8.96 -5.83 -12.58
CA LEU A 121 -9.80 -5.90 -13.78
C LEU A 121 -9.00 -6.25 -15.03
N LYS A 122 -7.83 -5.62 -15.19
CA LYS A 122 -7.02 -5.77 -16.40
C LYS A 122 -6.10 -6.99 -16.37
N TYR A 123 -5.66 -7.43 -15.18
CA TYR A 123 -4.58 -8.40 -15.07
C TYR A 123 -4.93 -9.70 -14.33
N ARG A 124 -6.14 -9.86 -13.76
CA ARG A 124 -6.56 -11.11 -13.08
C ARG A 124 -6.61 -12.34 -14.01
N LYS A 125 -6.92 -12.19 -15.31
CA LYS A 125 -7.19 -13.31 -16.26
C LYS A 125 -5.99 -14.13 -16.77
N GLN A 126 -4.75 -13.82 -16.39
CA GLN A 126 -3.59 -14.63 -16.81
C GLN A 126 -3.35 -15.76 -15.79
N ALA A 127 -3.74 -16.99 -16.13
CA ALA A 127 -3.47 -18.17 -15.33
C ALA A 127 -1.96 -18.33 -15.08
N PRO A 128 -1.54 -18.89 -13.93
CA PRO A 128 -0.16 -19.26 -13.71
C PRO A 128 0.21 -20.32 -14.74
N THR A 129 1.04 -20.00 -15.73
CA THR A 129 1.73 -21.02 -16.49
C THR A 129 2.74 -21.66 -15.53
N SER A 130 2.41 -22.89 -15.14
CA SER A 130 3.26 -23.87 -14.44
C SER A 130 4.66 -23.95 -15.03
#